data_AF-A0A974KCW3-F1
#
_entry.id   AF-A0A974KCW3-F1
#
_cell.length_a   1.000
_cell.length_b   1.000
_cell.length_c   1.000
_cell.angle_alpha   90.00
_cell.angle_beta   90.00
_cell.angle_gamma   90.00
#
_symmetry.space_group_name_H-M   'P 1'
#
loop_
_entity.id
_entity.type
_entity.pdbx_description
1 polymer ?
#
loop_
_entity_poly.entity_id
_entity_poly.type
_entity_poly.pdbx_seq_one_letter_code
_entity_poly.pdbx_strand_id
1 'polypeptide(L)'
;MLKMARSNQVMGKAEHKKRIRKLMIHAINEAVRDGVIPLMFRHREMTTEGDARITVCGKPTTINWTDTGHDEFRVSVWWDYRPDSLPGKNGSDYIDLSLLPTDVNRDRFRFIVGACASFYFDYQRKGILSDRGKEFFAVYVRESTASYIDDLEDVKPFGYSISELSRPLQRMISPPAGGKHGKY
;
A
#
# COMPACT_ATOMS: atom_id res chain seq x y z
N MET A 1 33.83 31.45 4.03
CA MET A 1 32.71 30.99 3.18
C MET A 1 32.35 29.56 3.60
N LEU A 2 31.41 29.41 4.55
CA LEU A 2 30.97 28.09 5.03
C LEU A 2 30.03 27.46 4.00
N LYS A 3 30.44 26.35 3.37
CA LYS A 3 29.50 25.46 2.68
C LYS A 3 28.79 24.62 3.73
N MET A 4 27.50 24.88 3.91
CA MET A 4 26.58 24.05 4.69
C MET A 4 26.62 22.61 4.17
N ALA A 5 27.04 21.67 5.02
CA ALA A 5 26.69 20.27 4.88
C ALA A 5 25.17 20.13 5.05
N ARG A 6 24.43 20.09 3.94
CA ARG A 6 23.03 19.63 4.00
C ARG A 6 23.06 18.14 4.33
N SER A 7 22.54 17.83 5.51
CA SER A 7 22.37 16.51 6.09
C SER A 7 21.91 15.44 5.09
N ASN A 8 22.76 14.45 4.83
CA ASN A 8 22.46 13.26 4.01
C ASN A 8 21.29 12.41 4.55
N GLN A 9 20.84 12.64 5.78
CA GLN A 9 19.79 11.82 6.42
C GLN A 9 18.37 12.28 6.07
N VAL A 10 18.19 13.54 5.67
CA VAL A 10 16.87 14.12 5.30
C VAL A 10 16.53 13.86 3.83
N MET A 11 17.54 13.78 2.95
CA MET A 11 17.34 13.51 1.51
C MET A 11 16.77 12.10 1.26
N GLY A 12 17.12 11.10 2.09
CA GLY A 12 16.64 9.73 1.91
C GLY A 12 15.13 9.55 2.10
N LYS A 13 14.53 10.19 3.13
CA LYS A 13 13.10 9.98 3.44
C LYS A 13 12.15 10.64 2.45
N ALA A 14 12.46 11.87 2.01
CA ALA A 14 11.63 12.60 1.07
C ALA A 14 11.63 11.92 -0.31
N GLU A 15 12.80 11.51 -0.80
CA GLU A 15 12.90 10.81 -2.08
C GLU A 15 12.26 9.43 -2.01
N HIS A 16 12.43 8.70 -0.90
CA HIS A 16 11.76 7.43 -0.70
C HIS A 16 10.23 7.58 -0.72
N LYS A 17 9.69 8.61 -0.05
CA LYS A 17 8.25 8.92 -0.10
C LYS A 17 7.79 9.25 -1.53
N LYS A 18 8.58 10.03 -2.27
CA LYS A 18 8.29 10.41 -3.65
C LYS A 18 8.27 9.18 -4.58
N ARG A 19 9.27 8.29 -4.49
CA ARG A 19 9.34 7.03 -5.24
C ARG A 19 8.10 6.17 -5.00
N ILE A 20 7.75 5.97 -3.73
CA ILE A 20 6.59 5.16 -3.36
C ILE A 20 5.31 5.79 -3.89
N ARG A 21 5.11 7.10 -3.70
CA ARG A 21 3.94 7.78 -4.25
C ARG A 21 3.84 7.60 -5.76
N LYS A 22 4.93 7.82 -6.49
CA LYS A 22 4.99 7.66 -7.95
C LYS A 22 4.58 6.24 -8.35
N LEU A 23 5.22 5.23 -7.78
CA LEU A 23 4.93 3.82 -8.08
C LEU A 23 3.49 3.42 -7.72
N MET A 24 2.98 3.86 -6.58
CA MET A 24 1.63 3.51 -6.14
C MET A 24 0.57 4.11 -7.05
N ILE A 25 0.75 5.34 -7.55
CA ILE A 25 -0.20 5.91 -8.51
C ILE A 25 -0.20 5.09 -9.81
N HIS A 26 0.96 4.65 -10.31
CA HIS A 26 1.02 3.72 -11.44
C HIS A 26 0.25 2.42 -11.15
N ALA A 27 0.52 1.78 -10.02
CA ALA A 27 -0.10 0.51 -9.66
C ALA A 27 -1.63 0.61 -9.54
N ILE A 28 -2.13 1.67 -8.91
CA ILE A 28 -3.57 1.87 -8.71
C ILE A 28 -4.25 2.24 -10.02
N ASN A 29 -3.61 3.04 -10.87
CA ASN A 29 -4.12 3.32 -12.21
C ASN A 29 -4.32 2.03 -13.03
N GLU A 30 -3.32 1.14 -13.04
CA GLU A 30 -3.47 -0.16 -13.72
C GLU A 30 -4.54 -1.03 -13.06
N ALA A 31 -4.60 -1.08 -11.73
CA ALA A 31 -5.63 -1.82 -11.01
C ALA A 31 -7.06 -1.35 -11.34
N VAL A 32 -7.24 -0.04 -11.56
CA VAL A 32 -8.52 0.53 -11.99
C VAL A 32 -8.83 0.17 -13.44
N ARG A 33 -7.85 0.22 -14.35
CA ARG A 33 -8.03 -0.14 -15.77
C ARG A 33 -8.34 -1.62 -15.95
N ASP A 34 -7.66 -2.49 -15.22
CA ASP A 34 -7.87 -3.94 -15.23
C ASP A 34 -9.12 -4.36 -14.45
N GLY A 35 -9.77 -3.41 -13.74
CA GLY A 35 -10.98 -3.65 -12.97
C GLY A 35 -10.77 -4.46 -11.69
N VAL A 36 -9.52 -4.55 -11.21
CA VAL A 36 -9.20 -5.06 -9.86
C VAL A 36 -9.78 -4.14 -8.80
N ILE A 37 -9.63 -2.82 -8.99
CA ILE A 37 -10.36 -1.80 -8.23
C ILE A 37 -11.47 -1.27 -9.16
N PRO A 38 -12.72 -1.75 -9.04
CA PRO A 38 -13.72 -1.65 -10.09
C PRO A 38 -14.42 -0.28 -10.19
N LEU A 39 -13.69 0.84 -10.13
CA LEU A 39 -14.29 2.19 -10.11
C LEU A 39 -15.04 2.57 -11.38
N MET A 40 -14.64 1.98 -12.51
CA MET A 40 -15.22 2.23 -13.83
C MET A 40 -16.29 1.18 -14.20
N PHE A 41 -16.55 0.19 -13.33
CA PHE A 41 -17.40 -0.96 -13.62
C PHE A 41 -18.67 -0.93 -12.77
N ARG A 42 -19.77 -0.43 -13.35
CA ARG A 42 -21.05 -0.15 -12.64
C ARG A 42 -21.67 -1.33 -11.87
N HIS A 43 -21.27 -2.56 -12.18
CA HIS A 43 -21.85 -3.78 -11.61
C HIS A 43 -20.80 -4.70 -10.98
N ARG A 44 -19.59 -4.19 -10.77
CA ARG A 44 -18.51 -4.95 -10.13
C ARG A 44 -18.12 -4.24 -8.85
N GLU A 45 -18.03 -5.00 -7.78
CA GLU A 45 -17.64 -4.51 -6.46
C GLU A 45 -16.42 -5.29 -5.98
N MET A 46 -15.67 -4.69 -5.05
CA MET A 46 -14.61 -5.41 -4.36
C MET A 46 -15.26 -6.42 -3.40
N THR A 47 -14.75 -7.64 -3.39
CA THR A 47 -15.08 -8.63 -2.35
C THR A 47 -14.52 -8.19 -1.00
N THR A 48 -15.06 -8.73 0.10
CA THR A 48 -14.59 -8.42 1.47
C THR A 48 -13.11 -8.73 1.67
N GLU A 49 -12.57 -9.68 0.93
CA GLU A 49 -11.15 -9.93 0.83
C GLU A 49 -10.83 -10.49 -0.56
N GLY A 50 -9.58 -10.35 -0.99
CA GLY A 50 -9.15 -10.93 -2.25
C GLY A 50 -7.75 -10.53 -2.65
N ASP A 51 -7.27 -11.17 -3.71
CA ASP A 51 -6.06 -10.79 -4.39
C ASP A 51 -6.24 -10.81 -5.92
N ALA A 52 -5.32 -10.14 -6.59
CA ALA A 52 -5.20 -10.13 -8.03
C ALA A 52 -3.74 -9.98 -8.45
N ARG A 53 -3.40 -10.58 -9.59
CA ARG A 53 -2.10 -10.40 -10.23
C ARG A 53 -2.27 -9.60 -11.51
N ILE A 54 -1.53 -8.50 -11.61
CA ILE A 54 -1.51 -7.60 -12.76
C ILE A 54 -0.07 -7.27 -13.14
N THR A 55 0.11 -6.57 -14.26
CA THR A 55 1.42 -6.05 -14.67
C THR A 55 1.43 -4.53 -14.49
N VAL A 56 2.40 -4.01 -13.73
CA VAL A 56 2.56 -2.57 -13.50
C VAL A 56 3.96 -2.17 -13.92
N CYS A 57 4.08 -1.21 -14.84
CA CYS A 57 5.36 -0.77 -15.39
C CYS A 57 6.23 -1.96 -15.84
N GLY A 58 5.63 -2.94 -16.53
CA GLY A 58 6.32 -4.13 -17.03
C GLY A 58 6.81 -5.11 -15.95
N LYS A 59 6.39 -4.98 -14.69
CA LYS A 59 6.74 -5.93 -13.62
C LYS A 59 5.51 -6.68 -13.08
N PRO A 60 5.67 -7.96 -12.71
CA PRO A 60 4.61 -8.71 -12.06
C PRO A 60 4.27 -8.05 -10.73
N THR A 61 2.98 -7.78 -10.53
CA THR A 61 2.49 -7.06 -9.36
C THR A 61 1.31 -7.83 -8.77
N THR A 62 1.37 -8.08 -7.47
CA THR A 62 0.23 -8.63 -6.73
C THR A 62 -0.42 -7.50 -5.94
N ILE A 63 -1.75 -7.42 -6.02
CA ILE A 63 -2.57 -6.52 -5.22
C ILE A 63 -3.47 -7.38 -4.36
N ASN A 64 -3.47 -7.14 -3.05
CA ASN A 64 -4.41 -7.78 -2.13
C ASN A 64 -5.22 -6.71 -1.40
N TRP A 65 -6.40 -7.10 -0.94
CA TRP A 65 -7.26 -6.22 -0.17
C TRP A 65 -8.06 -6.97 0.88
N THR A 66 -8.45 -6.22 1.90
CA THR A 66 -9.38 -6.65 2.94
C THR A 66 -10.25 -5.46 3.33
N ASP A 67 -11.55 -5.70 3.42
CA ASP A 67 -12.53 -4.77 3.96
C ASP A 67 -12.25 -4.54 5.46
N THR A 68 -12.25 -3.28 5.86
CA THR A 68 -12.03 -2.84 7.23
C THR A 68 -13.29 -2.28 7.88
N GLY A 69 -14.43 -2.41 7.20
CA GLY A 69 -15.73 -1.83 7.56
C GLY A 69 -15.90 -0.43 6.99
N HIS A 70 -17.15 0.06 7.01
CA HIS A 70 -17.50 1.41 6.56
C HIS A 70 -17.11 1.72 5.10
N ASP A 71 -17.18 0.73 4.22
CA ASP A 71 -16.77 0.84 2.81
C ASP A 71 -15.28 1.24 2.62
N GLU A 72 -14.46 1.00 3.65
CA GLU A 72 -13.01 1.23 3.64
C GLU A 72 -12.27 -0.10 3.45
N PHE A 73 -11.44 -0.15 2.41
CA PHE A 73 -10.58 -1.30 2.13
C PHE A 73 -9.14 -0.95 2.48
N ARG A 74 -8.46 -1.85 3.18
CA ARG A 74 -7.00 -1.85 3.23
C ARG A 74 -6.50 -2.58 1.99
N VAL A 75 -5.77 -1.88 1.14
CA VAL A 75 -5.18 -2.44 -0.09
C VAL A 75 -3.66 -2.46 0.06
N SER A 76 -3.01 -3.55 -0.35
CA SER A 76 -1.55 -3.64 -0.44
C SER A 76 -1.09 -3.98 -1.84
N VAL A 77 -0.02 -3.33 -2.26
CA VAL A 77 0.63 -3.54 -3.56
C VAL A 77 2.00 -4.14 -3.34
N TRP A 78 2.28 -5.24 -4.05
CA TRP A 78 3.56 -5.95 -4.07
C TRP A 78 4.12 -5.91 -5.50
N TRP A 79 5.02 -4.95 -5.76
CA TRP A 79 5.55 -4.68 -7.08
C TRP A 79 6.89 -5.39 -7.33
N ASP A 80 7.09 -5.90 -8.55
CA ASP A 80 8.15 -6.86 -8.89
C ASP A 80 8.15 -8.05 -7.92
N TYR A 81 6.94 -8.56 -7.65
CA TYR A 81 6.73 -9.66 -6.71
C TYR A 81 7.09 -11.00 -7.36
N ARG A 82 8.04 -11.71 -6.75
CA ARG A 82 8.63 -12.96 -7.21
C ARG A 82 8.68 -13.96 -6.05
N PRO A 83 7.54 -14.60 -5.70
CA PRO A 83 7.45 -15.48 -4.55
C PRO A 83 8.45 -16.65 -4.61
N ASP A 84 8.83 -17.08 -5.81
CA ASP A 84 9.70 -18.24 -6.03
C ASP A 84 11.19 -17.93 -5.91
N SER A 85 11.56 -16.65 -5.72
CA SER A 85 12.98 -16.24 -5.60
C SER A 85 13.57 -16.46 -4.20
N LEU A 86 12.84 -17.09 -3.27
CA LEU A 86 13.33 -17.34 -1.92
C LEU A 86 14.46 -18.38 -1.92
N PRO A 87 15.64 -18.07 -1.35
CA PRO A 87 16.71 -19.06 -1.19
C PRO A 87 16.26 -20.21 -0.28
N GLY A 88 16.50 -21.46 -0.70
CA GLY A 88 16.24 -22.65 0.12
C GLY A 88 14.79 -23.17 0.11
N LYS A 89 13.96 -22.76 -0.86
CA LYS A 89 12.56 -23.19 -0.96
C LYS A 89 12.43 -24.69 -1.28
N ASN A 90 12.05 -25.48 -0.28
CA ASN A 90 11.48 -26.82 -0.45
C ASN A 90 9.94 -26.71 -0.38
N GLY A 91 9.29 -26.34 -1.49
CA GLY A 91 7.84 -26.55 -1.75
C GLY A 91 6.77 -25.91 -0.84
N SER A 92 7.03 -25.58 0.44
CA SER A 92 6.02 -25.21 1.44
C SER A 92 6.13 -23.80 2.00
N ASP A 93 7.17 -23.03 1.65
CA ASP A 93 7.35 -21.62 2.05
C ASP A 93 6.51 -20.67 1.18
N TYR A 94 5.20 -20.95 1.07
CA TYR A 94 4.25 -20.03 0.44
C TYR A 94 4.10 -18.80 1.35
N ILE A 95 4.38 -17.61 0.81
CA ILE A 95 4.00 -16.38 1.50
C ILE A 95 2.52 -16.25 1.27
N ASP A 96 1.76 -16.49 2.33
CA ASP A 96 0.33 -16.27 2.32
C ASP A 96 0.07 -14.80 1.96
N LEU A 97 -0.57 -14.59 0.81
CA LEU A 97 -0.91 -13.26 0.30
C LEU A 97 -2.06 -12.63 1.11
N SER A 98 -2.69 -13.38 2.03
CA SER A 98 -3.57 -12.83 3.07
C SER A 98 -2.79 -12.04 4.13
N LEU A 99 -1.48 -12.30 4.28
CA LEU A 99 -0.63 -11.60 5.24
C LEU A 99 -0.24 -10.24 4.70
N LEU A 100 -0.48 -9.21 5.51
CA LEU A 100 -0.12 -7.84 5.17
C LEU A 100 1.41 -7.71 5.09
N PRO A 101 1.94 -6.67 4.42
CA PRO A 101 3.37 -6.39 4.45
C PRO A 101 3.96 -6.17 5.86
N THR A 102 3.10 -6.03 6.88
CA THR A 102 3.48 -6.00 8.31
C THR A 102 3.70 -7.37 8.92
N ASP A 103 3.12 -8.42 8.34
CA ASP A 103 3.03 -9.76 8.94
C ASP A 103 4.03 -10.73 8.30
N VAL A 104 4.70 -10.29 7.24
CA VAL A 104 5.81 -11.00 6.59
C VAL A 104 7.13 -10.55 7.17
N ASN A 105 8.03 -11.51 7.43
CA ASN A 105 9.41 -11.19 7.83
C ASN A 105 10.08 -10.32 6.74
N ARG A 106 10.35 -9.06 7.08
CA ARG A 106 10.90 -8.04 6.18
C ARG A 106 12.28 -8.38 5.64
N ASP A 107 13.05 -9.24 6.30
CA ASP A 107 14.34 -9.71 5.80
C ASP A 107 14.20 -10.51 4.50
N ARG A 108 13.02 -11.10 4.28
CA ARG A 108 12.71 -11.84 3.04
C ARG A 108 12.41 -10.91 1.87
N PHE A 109 12.00 -9.66 2.11
CA PHE A 109 11.53 -8.74 1.07
C PHE A 109 12.56 -8.51 -0.03
N ARG A 110 13.85 -8.40 0.33
CA ARG A 110 14.93 -8.18 -0.62
C ARG A 110 15.03 -9.24 -1.72
N PHE A 111 14.49 -10.44 -1.49
CA PHE A 111 14.50 -11.54 -2.44
C PHE A 111 13.26 -11.60 -3.31
N ILE A 112 12.11 -11.17 -2.79
CA ILE A 112 10.80 -11.47 -3.36
C ILE A 112 10.04 -10.25 -3.86
N VAL A 113 10.44 -9.03 -3.50
CA VAL A 113 9.68 -7.83 -3.84
C VAL A 113 10.62 -6.68 -4.17
N GLY A 114 10.32 -5.95 -5.24
CA GLY A 114 11.02 -4.72 -5.59
C GLY A 114 10.55 -3.55 -4.73
N ALA A 115 9.24 -3.38 -4.57
CA ALA A 115 8.69 -2.40 -3.66
C ALA A 115 7.29 -2.83 -3.17
N CYS A 116 6.92 -2.42 -1.97
CA CYS A 116 5.56 -2.59 -1.47
C CYS A 116 5.09 -1.40 -0.66
N ALA A 117 3.78 -1.19 -0.66
CA ALA A 117 3.12 -0.31 0.29
C ALA A 117 1.64 -0.69 0.40
N SER A 118 1.02 -0.26 1.49
CA SER A 118 -0.41 -0.36 1.73
C SER A 118 -1.03 1.02 1.83
N PHE A 119 -2.32 1.11 1.53
CA PHE A 119 -3.12 2.31 1.68
C PHE A 119 -4.56 1.94 2.06
N TYR A 120 -5.30 2.93 2.52
CA TYR A 120 -6.74 2.80 2.73
C TYR A 120 -7.49 3.41 1.55
N PHE A 121 -8.46 2.67 1.03
CA PHE A 121 -9.30 3.05 -0.09
C PHE A 121 -10.75 3.14 0.38
N ASP A 122 -11.34 4.32 0.25
CA ASP A 122 -12.76 4.54 0.52
C ASP A 122 -13.54 4.35 -0.78
N TYR A 123 -14.39 3.32 -0.80
CA TYR A 123 -15.15 2.93 -1.97
C TYR A 123 -16.28 3.93 -2.28
N GLN A 124 -16.92 4.50 -1.25
CA GLN A 124 -17.97 5.51 -1.43
C GLN A 124 -17.42 6.79 -2.06
N ARG A 125 -16.27 7.27 -1.56
CA ARG A 125 -15.61 8.49 -2.05
C ARG A 125 -14.72 8.25 -3.25
N LYS A 126 -14.54 6.99 -3.66
CA LYS A 126 -13.67 6.57 -4.76
C LYS A 126 -12.28 7.19 -4.64
N GLY A 127 -11.63 6.98 -3.50
CA GLY A 127 -10.39 7.69 -3.22
C GLY A 127 -9.49 7.04 -2.18
N ILE A 128 -8.20 7.39 -2.27
CA ILE A 128 -7.20 7.04 -1.27
C ILE A 128 -7.31 8.00 -0.10
N LEU A 129 -7.29 7.45 1.10
CA LEU A 129 -7.31 8.23 2.33
C LEU A 129 -5.89 8.66 2.72
N SER A 130 -5.69 9.98 2.83
CA SER A 130 -4.44 10.58 3.28
C SER A 130 -4.60 11.22 4.66
N ASP A 131 -3.75 10.84 5.62
CA ASP A 131 -3.62 11.55 6.91
C ASP A 131 -2.42 12.50 6.86
N ARG A 132 -2.68 13.79 6.65
CA ARG A 132 -1.64 14.86 6.57
C ARG A 132 -0.53 14.52 5.57
N GLY A 133 -0.92 14.09 4.37
CA GLY A 133 0.01 13.70 3.31
C GLY A 133 0.67 12.33 3.55
N LYS A 134 0.15 11.50 4.45
CA LYS A 134 0.59 10.10 4.63
C LYS A 134 -0.47 9.19 4.02
N GLU A 135 -0.42 9.01 2.70
CA GLU A 135 -1.30 8.09 1.98
C GLU A 135 -0.89 6.63 2.14
N PHE A 136 0.41 6.38 2.23
CA PHE A 136 1.01 5.05 2.14
C PHE A 136 1.72 4.66 3.43
N PHE A 137 1.53 3.41 3.85
CA PHE A 137 2.17 2.81 5.02
C PHE A 137 2.66 1.39 4.68
N ALA A 138 3.26 0.70 5.66
CA ALA A 138 3.89 -0.62 5.45
C ALA A 138 4.89 -0.65 4.26
N VAL A 139 5.60 0.46 4.10
CA VAL A 139 6.42 0.76 2.92
C VAL A 139 7.74 -0.03 2.92
N TYR A 140 8.12 -0.50 1.73
CA TYR A 140 9.44 -1.04 1.41
C TYR A 140 9.84 -0.69 -0.03
N VAL A 141 11.12 -0.37 -0.25
CA VAL A 141 11.72 -0.27 -1.59
C VAL A 141 13.07 -0.95 -1.53
N ARG A 142 13.29 -1.92 -2.41
CA ARG A 142 14.58 -2.56 -2.62
C ARG A 142 15.52 -1.56 -3.30
N GLU A 143 16.73 -1.45 -2.78
CA GLU A 143 17.71 -0.46 -3.23
C GLU A 143 17.95 -0.54 -4.75
N SER A 144 18.12 -1.74 -5.30
CA SER A 144 18.39 -1.95 -6.72
C SER A 144 17.22 -1.61 -7.65
N THR A 145 16.02 -1.34 -7.13
CA THR A 145 14.85 -0.92 -7.93
C THR A 145 14.55 0.57 -7.79
N ALA A 146 15.25 1.29 -6.91
CA ALA A 146 14.98 2.70 -6.66
C ALA A 146 15.20 3.57 -7.92
N SER A 147 16.29 3.34 -8.65
CA SER A 147 16.59 4.05 -9.90
C SER A 147 15.52 3.82 -10.98
N TYR A 148 15.03 2.59 -11.10
CA TYR A 148 13.95 2.28 -12.04
C TYR A 148 12.70 3.12 -11.75
N ILE A 149 12.35 3.29 -10.47
CA ILE A 149 11.20 4.12 -10.08
C ILE A 149 11.46 5.60 -10.36
N ASP A 150 12.71 6.06 -10.20
CA ASP A 150 13.09 7.44 -10.50
C ASP A 150 12.85 7.78 -11.97
N ASP A 151 13.14 6.83 -12.87
CA ASP A 151 13.00 6.95 -14.34
C ASP A 151 11.55 6.85 -14.83
N LEU A 152 10.61 6.37 -14.01
CA LEU A 152 9.20 6.33 -14.38
C LEU A 152 8.64 7.75 -14.56
N GLU A 153 7.77 7.94 -15.55
CA GLU A 153 7.06 9.21 -15.72
C GLU A 153 6.11 9.49 -14.54
N ASP A 154 5.91 10.77 -14.23
CA ASP A 154 4.89 11.18 -13.28
C ASP A 154 3.51 11.06 -13.91
N VAL A 155 2.62 10.32 -13.26
CA VAL A 155 1.23 10.14 -13.69
C VAL A 155 0.25 10.70 -12.66
N LYS A 156 -0.95 11.04 -13.12
CA LYS A 156 -2.06 11.47 -12.26
C LYS A 156 -2.97 10.29 -11.92
N PRO A 157 -3.66 10.32 -10.77
CA PRO A 157 -4.77 9.40 -10.48
C PRO A 157 -5.77 9.31 -11.62
N PHE A 158 -6.17 8.08 -11.97
CA PHE A 158 -7.13 7.79 -13.04
C PHE A 158 -8.44 7.26 -12.45
N GLY A 159 -9.48 8.10 -12.41
CA GLY A 159 -10.80 7.71 -11.93
C GLY A 159 -10.96 7.66 -10.41
N TYR A 160 -9.96 8.11 -9.64
CA TYR A 160 -9.99 8.23 -8.18
C TYR A 160 -9.34 9.53 -7.70
N SER A 161 -9.62 9.90 -6.45
CA SER A 161 -9.00 11.05 -5.77
C SER A 161 -7.99 10.59 -4.71
N ILE A 162 -7.05 11.47 -4.36
CA ILE A 162 -6.27 11.33 -3.12
C ILE A 162 -6.82 12.41 -2.18
N SER A 163 -7.63 12.00 -1.21
CA SER A 163 -8.35 12.91 -0.34
C SER A 163 -7.59 13.09 0.96
N GLU A 164 -7.31 14.35 1.34
CA GLU A 164 -6.92 14.65 2.71
C GLU A 164 -8.15 14.42 3.60
N LEU A 165 -8.19 13.29 4.27
CA LEU A 165 -9.12 13.14 5.36
C LEU A 165 -8.48 13.75 6.59
N SER A 166 -9.14 14.76 7.16
CA SER A 166 -9.17 14.82 8.61
C SER A 166 -9.81 13.51 9.03
N ARG A 167 -9.09 12.60 9.69
CA ARG A 167 -9.73 11.45 10.33
C ARG A 167 -10.44 11.97 11.60
N PRO A 168 -11.76 12.20 11.66
CA PRO A 168 -12.51 11.80 12.84
C PRO A 168 -12.81 10.30 12.69
N LEU A 169 -13.25 9.65 13.77
CA LEU A 169 -13.92 8.33 13.81
C LEU A 169 -13.17 7.12 14.37
N GLN A 170 -11.84 7.07 14.47
CA GLN A 170 -11.18 6.01 15.27
C GLN A 170 -10.86 6.40 16.73
N ARG A 171 -11.02 7.68 17.11
CA ARG A 171 -10.81 8.13 18.50
C ARG A 171 -12.08 8.26 19.35
N MET A 172 -13.26 7.96 18.81
CA MET A 172 -14.53 8.22 19.51
C MET A 172 -15.38 6.99 19.84
N ILE A 173 -14.94 5.77 19.52
CA ILE A 173 -15.63 4.57 20.01
C ILE A 173 -14.60 3.55 20.49
N SER A 174 -13.88 3.89 21.55
CA SER A 174 -13.67 2.88 22.59
C SER A 174 -14.95 2.90 23.43
N PRO A 175 -15.73 1.82 23.53
CA PRO A 175 -16.64 1.69 24.67
C PRO A 175 -15.77 1.87 25.93
N PRO A 176 -16.14 2.71 26.91
CA PRO A 176 -15.50 2.62 28.20
C PRO A 176 -15.63 1.17 28.67
N ALA A 177 -14.49 0.56 28.99
CA ALA A 177 -14.42 -0.80 29.47
C ALA A 177 -15.48 -1.01 30.56
N GLY A 178 -16.32 -2.02 30.39
CA GLY A 178 -17.29 -2.43 31.39
C GLY A 178 -16.62 -2.84 32.70
N GLY A 179 -17.33 -2.57 33.80
CA GLY A 179 -17.01 -3.04 35.16
C GLY A 179 -16.70 -1.86 36.09
N LYS A 180 -17.45 -1.58 37.15
CA LYS A 180 -18.03 -2.52 38.12
C LYS A 180 -19.38 -2.02 38.65
N HIS A 181 -20.34 -2.92 38.79
CA HIS A 181 -21.38 -2.81 39.81
C HIS A 181 -20.69 -2.88 41.19
N GLY A 182 -20.65 -1.75 41.88
CA GLY A 182 -20.40 -1.70 43.31
C GLY A 182 -21.72 -1.69 44.04
N LYS A 183 -22.04 -2.80 44.70
CA LYS A 183 -23.00 -2.83 45.81
C LYS A 183 -22.50 -1.87 46.89
N TYR A 184 -23.36 -1.00 47.40
CA TYR A 184 -23.66 -0.75 48.83
C TYR A 184 -24.88 0.16 48.90
#